data_AF-L8JVP4-F1
#
_entry.id   AF-L8JVP4-F1
#
_cell.length_a   1.000
_cell.length_b   1.000
_cell.length_c   1.000
_cell.angle_alpha   90.00
_cell.angle_beta   90.00
_cell.angle_gamma   90.00
#
_symmetry.space_group_name_H-M   'P 1'
#
loop_
_entity.id
_entity.type
_entity.pdbx_description
1 polymer ?
#
loop_
_entity_poly.entity_id
_entity_poly.type
_entity_poly.pdbx_seq_one_letter_code
_entity_poly.pdbx_strand_id
1 'polypeptide(L)'
;MAGNTFGSLTLAHRKNFSNVEGAAENNFISFHAPLMNHRFGVGANLFTEKVNFVSNTYASGAFAYHINFGSYNVLSMGVSAEYNSVGFNMDNVIGDVTDPLLGQRESNFDFSFGINYQHRYFKIGAAANRLATNLLVNDNASILSEYYSGYAAGLIPIRGGDDILEPTFTFRKFSDVNETWDAGIYYTYNNLFLLGGSMRQGDIINLTAGIKIAKKVLLGYSHEMMNGNLGSDVGSSSEITLRLDFNDRNYQERFRQDYKNSLAFRRKTLSSAAKKNQIGAKGPKAFKKSQKKRLNNVKSPSSRYNSTKKLSRVKHKKFDNKKKRKKNYKRNHRKRRYR
;
A
#
# COMPACT_ATOMS: atom_id res chain seq x y z
N MET A 1 6.78 1.79 -4.69
CA MET A 1 6.09 1.60 -3.39
C MET A 1 6.22 0.17 -2.84
N ALA A 2 7.28 -0.58 -3.17
CA ALA A 2 7.37 -2.00 -2.83
C ALA A 2 7.28 -2.23 -1.31
N GLY A 3 6.33 -3.05 -0.86
CA GLY A 3 6.33 -3.64 0.49
C GLY A 3 6.17 -2.68 1.68
N ASN A 4 5.52 -1.51 1.53
CA ASN A 4 5.42 -0.56 2.66
C ASN A 4 4.44 -1.03 3.77
N THR A 5 3.22 -1.41 3.39
CA THR A 5 2.12 -1.67 4.36
C THR A 5 1.75 -3.14 4.51
N PHE A 6 1.72 -3.88 3.40
CA PHE A 6 1.37 -5.29 3.33
C PHE A 6 2.13 -5.91 2.15
N GLY A 7 2.13 -7.24 2.08
CA GLY A 7 2.54 -7.95 0.88
C GLY A 7 1.33 -8.36 0.05
N SER A 8 1.45 -8.31 -1.27
CA SER A 8 0.41 -8.85 -2.13
C SER A 8 0.95 -9.49 -3.40
N LEU A 9 0.18 -10.44 -3.91
CA LEU A 9 0.31 -10.97 -5.26
C LEU A 9 -0.93 -10.55 -6.05
N THR A 10 -0.74 -9.82 -7.14
CA THR A 10 -1.79 -9.35 -8.03
C THR A 10 -1.61 -10.02 -9.39
N LEU A 11 -2.70 -10.56 -9.90
CA LEU A 11 -2.82 -11.07 -11.26
C LEU A 11 -3.89 -10.24 -11.95
N ALA A 12 -3.62 -9.72 -13.14
CA ALA A 12 -4.61 -9.04 -13.94
C ALA A 12 -4.53 -9.50 -15.39
N HIS A 13 -5.69 -9.60 -16.01
CA HIS A 13 -5.83 -9.88 -17.43
C HIS A 13 -6.72 -8.81 -18.03
N ARG A 14 -6.20 -8.10 -19.03
CA ARG A 14 -6.86 -6.99 -19.70
C ARG A 14 -6.96 -7.29 -21.19
N LYS A 15 -8.16 -7.12 -21.73
CA LYS A 15 -8.42 -7.11 -23.16
C LYS A 15 -8.71 -5.68 -23.58
N ASN A 16 -7.93 -5.16 -24.53
CA ASN A 16 -8.15 -3.82 -25.06
C ASN A 16 -9.06 -3.85 -26.28
N PHE A 17 -9.70 -2.72 -26.54
CA PHE A 17 -10.37 -2.40 -27.80
C PHE A 17 -11.27 -3.52 -28.33
N SER A 18 -12.42 -3.70 -27.67
CA SER A 18 -13.38 -4.77 -27.94
C SER A 18 -13.80 -4.91 -29.41
N ASN A 19 -13.73 -3.84 -30.20
CA ASN A 19 -14.18 -3.79 -31.59
C ASN A 19 -13.04 -4.03 -32.60
N VAL A 20 -11.80 -4.21 -32.12
CA VAL A 20 -10.62 -4.43 -32.97
C VAL A 20 -10.26 -5.92 -32.95
N GLU A 21 -10.28 -6.56 -34.11
CA GLU A 21 -9.83 -7.94 -34.25
C GLU A 21 -8.31 -8.03 -34.04
N GLY A 22 -7.86 -8.98 -33.21
CA GLY A 22 -6.44 -9.10 -32.84
C GLY A 22 -5.92 -8.00 -31.91
N ALA A 23 -6.82 -7.28 -31.22
CA ALA A 23 -6.48 -6.24 -30.26
C ALA A 23 -5.51 -6.72 -29.17
N ALA A 24 -4.82 -5.75 -28.57
CA ALA A 24 -3.83 -5.99 -27.53
C ALA A 24 -4.44 -6.72 -26.31
N GLU A 25 -3.82 -7.82 -25.91
CA GLU A 25 -4.09 -8.50 -24.65
C GLU A 25 -2.91 -8.34 -23.71
N ASN A 26 -3.20 -7.99 -22.46
CA ASN A 26 -2.19 -7.69 -21.46
C ASN A 26 -2.39 -8.58 -20.25
N ASN A 27 -1.32 -9.25 -19.85
CA ASN A 27 -1.25 -10.02 -18.62
C ASN A 27 -0.28 -9.32 -17.67
N PHE A 28 -0.72 -9.14 -16.44
CA PHE A 28 0.07 -8.48 -15.41
C PHE A 28 0.15 -9.34 -14.16
N ILE A 29 1.37 -9.55 -13.69
CA ILE A 29 1.67 -10.22 -12.43
C ILE A 29 2.52 -9.28 -11.61
N SER A 30 2.06 -8.94 -10.41
CA SER A 30 2.81 -8.10 -9.48
C SER A 30 2.91 -8.78 -8.14
N PHE A 31 4.11 -8.80 -7.59
CA PHE A 31 4.37 -9.28 -6.25
C PHE A 31 5.09 -8.19 -5.47
N HIS A 32 4.69 -7.94 -4.24
CA HIS A 32 5.50 -7.17 -3.31
C HIS A 32 5.35 -7.69 -1.89
N ALA A 33 6.38 -7.48 -1.07
CA ALA A 33 6.37 -7.91 0.32
C ALA A 33 7.23 -7.01 1.22
N PRO A 34 6.76 -6.69 2.44
CA PRO A 34 7.59 -6.11 3.48
C PRO A 34 8.55 -7.16 4.04
N LEU A 35 9.80 -6.75 4.24
CA LEU A 35 10.85 -7.53 4.90
C LEU A 35 11.31 -6.85 6.19
N MET A 36 11.93 -7.64 7.08
CA MET A 36 12.58 -7.18 8.32
C MET A 36 11.74 -6.16 9.10
N ASN A 37 10.52 -6.53 9.49
CA ASN A 37 9.59 -5.65 10.19
C ASN A 37 9.30 -4.35 9.40
N HIS A 38 9.06 -4.48 8.09
CA HIS A 38 8.69 -3.39 7.17
C HIS A 38 9.70 -2.23 7.17
N ARG A 39 10.98 -2.52 7.45
CA ARG A 39 12.07 -1.57 7.22
C ARG A 39 12.55 -1.61 5.78
N PHE A 40 12.38 -2.76 5.14
CA PHE A 40 12.70 -2.97 3.74
C PHE A 40 11.47 -3.52 3.04
N GLY A 41 11.40 -3.29 1.74
CA GLY A 41 10.36 -3.82 0.86
C GLY A 41 10.99 -4.34 -0.41
N VAL A 42 10.48 -5.45 -0.90
CA VAL A 42 10.85 -6.01 -2.22
C VAL A 42 9.62 -6.09 -3.09
N GLY A 43 9.81 -5.91 -4.39
CA GLY A 43 8.76 -6.01 -5.38
C GLY A 43 9.29 -6.60 -6.68
N ALA A 44 8.41 -7.27 -7.41
CA ALA A 44 8.66 -7.74 -8.74
C ALA A 44 7.38 -7.58 -9.57
N ASN A 45 7.51 -7.16 -10.82
CA ASN A 45 6.39 -7.15 -11.75
C ASN A 45 6.79 -7.84 -13.05
N LEU A 46 5.86 -8.57 -13.63
CA LEU A 46 5.93 -9.13 -14.96
C LEU A 46 4.69 -8.66 -15.71
N PHE A 47 4.89 -8.04 -16.85
CA PHE A 47 3.86 -7.57 -17.75
C PHE A 47 4.15 -8.15 -19.12
N THR A 48 3.14 -8.76 -19.73
CA THR A 48 3.26 -9.28 -21.08
C THR A 48 2.10 -8.73 -21.89
N GLU A 49 2.43 -8.11 -23.00
CA GLU A 49 1.49 -7.58 -23.96
C GLU A 49 1.65 -8.35 -25.27
N LYS A 50 0.52 -8.79 -25.83
CA LYS A 50 0.48 -9.41 -27.14
C LYS A 50 -0.44 -8.59 -28.03
N VAL A 51 0.10 -8.10 -29.14
CA VAL A 51 -0.66 -7.38 -30.17
C VAL A 51 -0.43 -8.13 -31.47
N ASN A 52 -1.44 -8.88 -31.92
CA ASN A 52 -1.33 -9.76 -33.09
C ASN A 52 -0.10 -10.71 -33.02
N PHE A 53 0.89 -10.51 -33.90
CA PHE A 53 2.15 -11.27 -33.94
C PHE A 53 3.31 -10.59 -33.19
N VAL A 54 3.11 -9.39 -32.61
CA VAL A 54 4.11 -8.71 -31.78
C VAL A 54 3.87 -9.06 -30.31
N SER A 55 4.94 -9.37 -29.60
CA SER A 55 4.92 -9.63 -28.17
C SER A 55 5.92 -8.72 -27.46
N ASN A 56 5.47 -8.10 -26.37
CA ASN A 56 6.29 -7.27 -25.53
C ASN A 56 6.26 -7.83 -24.11
N THR A 57 7.43 -8.14 -23.56
CA THR A 57 7.59 -8.61 -22.19
C THR A 57 8.38 -7.58 -21.40
N TYR A 58 7.77 -7.12 -20.32
CA TYR A 58 8.39 -6.22 -19.36
C TYR A 58 8.49 -6.91 -18.00
N ALA A 59 9.69 -6.99 -17.46
CA ALA A 59 9.94 -7.48 -16.12
C ALA A 59 10.61 -6.38 -15.30
N SER A 60 10.27 -6.27 -14.02
CA SER A 60 10.92 -5.32 -13.12
C SER A 60 11.13 -5.94 -11.75
N GLY A 61 12.22 -5.55 -11.11
CA GLY A 61 12.53 -5.84 -9.72
C GLY A 61 12.74 -4.54 -8.96
N ALA A 62 12.23 -4.44 -7.74
CA ALA A 62 12.32 -3.24 -6.93
C ALA A 62 12.74 -3.55 -5.50
N PHE A 63 13.56 -2.66 -4.95
CA PHE A 63 13.94 -2.67 -3.54
C PHE A 63 13.66 -1.30 -2.93
N ALA A 64 13.06 -1.29 -1.74
CA ALA A 64 12.71 -0.08 -1.02
C ALA A 64 13.21 -0.13 0.42
N TYR A 65 13.65 1.01 0.91
CA TYR A 65 13.95 1.27 2.31
C TYR A 65 12.91 2.21 2.91
N HIS A 66 12.39 1.86 4.08
CA HIS A 66 11.33 2.58 4.77
C HIS A 66 11.83 3.17 6.10
N ILE A 67 11.79 4.49 6.18
CA ILE A 67 12.08 5.26 7.39
C ILE A 67 10.73 5.62 8.02
N ASN A 68 10.41 4.95 9.13
CA ASN A 68 9.22 5.21 9.91
C ASN A 68 9.51 6.27 10.97
N PHE A 69 8.76 7.37 10.98
CA PHE A 69 8.84 8.39 12.04
C PHE A 69 7.46 8.70 12.63
N GLY A 70 7.35 8.53 13.94
CA GLY A 70 6.05 8.52 14.62
C GLY A 70 5.21 7.31 14.23
N SER A 71 3.90 7.38 14.47
CA SER A 71 3.00 6.22 14.34
C SER A 71 2.43 6.02 12.93
N TYR A 72 2.41 7.06 12.09
CA TYR A 72 1.72 7.02 10.79
C TYR A 72 2.51 7.62 9.62
N ASN A 73 3.74 8.09 9.85
CA ASN A 73 4.53 8.70 8.80
C ASN A 73 5.64 7.75 8.37
N VAL A 74 5.71 7.52 7.06
CA VAL A 74 6.71 6.65 6.45
C VAL A 74 7.28 7.34 5.23
N LEU A 75 8.58 7.61 5.26
CA LEU A 75 9.33 7.99 4.07
C LEU A 75 9.97 6.74 3.47
N SER A 76 9.72 6.50 2.20
CA SER A 76 10.21 5.35 1.46
C SER A 76 11.09 5.83 0.32
N MET A 77 12.28 5.27 0.21
CA MET A 77 13.18 5.48 -0.93
C MET A 77 13.40 4.13 -1.58
N GLY A 78 13.34 4.07 -2.91
CA GLY A 78 13.49 2.81 -3.61
C GLY A 78 14.17 2.96 -4.94
N VAL A 79 14.74 1.84 -5.38
CA VAL A 79 15.34 1.66 -6.69
C VAL A 79 14.66 0.49 -7.36
N SER A 80 14.53 0.55 -8.67
CA SER A 80 14.10 -0.58 -9.48
C SER A 80 15.00 -0.77 -10.68
N ALA A 81 15.10 -2.01 -11.10
CA ALA A 81 15.69 -2.42 -12.37
C ALA A 81 14.57 -2.99 -13.24
N GLU A 82 14.63 -2.70 -14.51
CA GLU A 82 13.60 -3.00 -15.49
C GLU A 82 14.26 -3.68 -16.68
N TYR A 83 13.57 -4.67 -17.23
CA TYR A 83 13.94 -5.39 -18.44
C TYR A 83 12.76 -5.33 -19.37
N ASN A 84 12.96 -4.77 -20.56
CA ASN A 84 11.96 -4.76 -21.61
C ASN A 84 12.47 -5.60 -22.78
N SER A 85 11.61 -6.41 -23.36
CA SER A 85 11.96 -7.19 -24.53
C SER A 85 10.80 -7.25 -25.50
N VAL A 86 11.06 -6.81 -26.72
CA VAL A 86 10.10 -6.79 -27.82
C VAL A 86 10.56 -7.80 -28.86
N GLY A 87 9.64 -8.64 -29.30
CA GLY A 87 9.93 -9.61 -30.36
C GLY A 87 8.66 -10.14 -31.00
N PHE A 88 8.82 -10.85 -32.11
CA PHE A 88 7.71 -11.44 -32.84
C PHE A 88 7.37 -12.82 -32.29
N ASN A 89 6.08 -13.10 -32.14
CA ASN A 89 5.58 -14.42 -31.82
C ASN A 89 5.29 -15.18 -33.12
N MET A 90 6.13 -16.18 -33.42
CA MET A 90 6.07 -16.95 -34.65
C MET A 90 4.83 -17.86 -34.76
N ASP A 91 4.11 -18.11 -33.66
CA ASP A 91 2.94 -19.00 -33.64
C ASP A 91 1.76 -18.47 -34.50
N ASN A 92 1.73 -17.15 -34.77
CA ASN A 92 0.65 -16.47 -35.49
C ASN A 92 1.14 -15.71 -36.75
N VAL A 93 2.36 -15.97 -37.24
CA VAL A 93 2.88 -15.27 -38.42
C VAL A 93 2.28 -15.87 -39.69
N ILE A 94 1.59 -15.03 -40.48
CA ILE A 94 1.24 -15.34 -41.88
C ILE A 94 2.33 -14.70 -42.74
N GLY A 95 3.42 -15.43 -42.99
CA GLY A 95 4.62 -14.93 -43.69
C GLY A 95 5.71 -16.00 -43.84
N ASP A 96 6.83 -15.65 -44.49
CA ASP A 96 7.96 -16.56 -44.65
C ASP A 96 8.70 -16.74 -43.32
N VAL A 97 8.62 -17.95 -42.76
CA VAL A 97 9.21 -18.35 -41.47
C VAL A 97 10.74 -18.29 -41.46
N THR A 98 11.38 -18.06 -42.61
CA THR A 98 12.84 -17.94 -42.75
C THR A 98 13.36 -16.50 -42.74
N ASP A 99 12.50 -15.49 -42.61
CA ASP A 99 12.93 -14.08 -42.54
C ASP A 99 13.75 -13.81 -41.25
N PRO A 100 15.03 -13.38 -41.37
CA PRO A 100 15.90 -13.07 -40.22
C PRO A 100 15.33 -12.02 -39.26
N LEU A 101 14.43 -11.13 -39.72
CA LEU A 101 13.80 -10.10 -38.90
C LEU A 101 12.75 -10.68 -37.94
N LEU A 102 12.14 -11.82 -38.26
CA LEU A 102 11.16 -12.48 -37.38
C LEU A 102 11.79 -13.16 -36.16
N GLY A 103 13.10 -13.44 -36.21
CA GLY A 103 13.88 -13.99 -35.10
C GLY A 103 14.56 -12.93 -34.22
N GLN A 104 14.53 -11.66 -34.61
CA GLN A 104 15.15 -10.59 -33.84
C GLN A 104 14.28 -10.21 -32.65
N ARG A 105 14.93 -10.17 -31.49
CA ARG A 105 14.31 -9.82 -30.23
C ARG A 105 15.17 -8.73 -29.61
N GLU A 106 14.63 -7.52 -29.58
CA GLU A 106 15.29 -6.42 -28.92
C GLU A 106 15.07 -6.53 -27.42
N SER A 107 16.10 -6.22 -26.65
CA SER A 107 16.03 -6.25 -25.20
C SER A 107 16.79 -5.08 -24.60
N ASN A 108 16.14 -4.38 -23.70
CA ASN A 108 16.66 -3.19 -23.03
C ASN A 108 16.61 -3.38 -21.52
N PHE A 109 17.61 -2.83 -20.84
CA PHE A 109 17.71 -2.83 -19.39
C PHE A 109 17.74 -1.39 -18.90
N ASP A 110 16.94 -1.12 -17.87
CA ASP A 110 16.77 0.22 -17.33
C ASP A 110 16.78 0.23 -15.80
N PHE A 111 17.06 1.41 -15.24
CA PHE A 111 17.02 1.63 -13.79
C PHE A 111 16.18 2.86 -13.47
N SER A 112 15.47 2.80 -12.35
CA SER A 112 14.58 3.86 -11.89
C SER A 112 14.79 4.11 -10.40
N PHE A 113 14.59 5.35 -9.97
CA PHE A 113 14.65 5.76 -8.57
C PHE A 113 13.35 6.45 -8.17
N GLY A 114 12.86 6.19 -6.97
CA GLY A 114 11.64 6.79 -6.47
C GLY A 114 11.64 7.08 -4.99
N ILE A 115 10.89 8.12 -4.62
CA ILE A 115 10.62 8.51 -3.24
C ILE A 115 9.12 8.56 -3.02
N ASN A 116 8.67 8.10 -1.85
CA ASN A 116 7.28 8.14 -1.44
C ASN A 116 7.18 8.54 0.02
N TYR A 117 6.28 9.48 0.30
CA TYR A 117 5.91 9.86 1.65
C TYR A 117 4.46 9.45 1.90
N GLN A 118 4.26 8.63 2.92
CA GLN A 118 2.94 8.21 3.39
C GLN A 118 2.68 8.85 4.75
N HIS A 119 1.59 9.63 4.81
CA HIS A 119 1.02 10.17 6.02
C HIS A 119 -0.27 9.41 6.39
N ARG A 120 -0.79 9.71 7.60
CA ARG A 120 -2.08 9.23 8.08
C ARG A 120 -3.24 9.43 7.09
N TYR A 121 -3.25 10.57 6.39
CA TYR A 121 -4.39 11.06 5.58
C TYR A 121 -4.05 11.28 4.11
N PHE A 122 -2.82 11.05 3.69
CA PHE A 122 -2.43 11.22 2.29
C PHE A 122 -1.16 10.44 1.98
N LYS A 123 -0.91 10.22 0.69
CA LYS A 123 0.33 9.69 0.15
C LYS A 123 0.77 10.60 -0.99
N ILE A 124 2.06 10.83 -1.11
CA ILE A 124 2.64 11.57 -2.23
C ILE A 124 3.95 10.91 -2.62
N GLY A 125 4.22 10.80 -3.91
CA GLY A 125 5.45 10.20 -4.39
C GLY A 125 5.88 10.77 -5.73
N ALA A 126 7.16 10.62 -6.01
CA ALA A 126 7.78 10.98 -7.27
C ALA A 126 8.83 9.93 -7.65
N ALA A 127 9.01 9.71 -8.94
CA ALA A 127 9.99 8.79 -9.47
C ALA A 127 10.62 9.34 -10.76
N ALA A 128 11.92 9.12 -10.90
CA ALA A 128 12.66 9.30 -12.12
C ALA A 128 12.91 7.91 -12.71
N ASN A 129 12.43 7.67 -13.93
CA ASN A 129 12.35 6.34 -14.53
C ASN A 129 13.24 6.27 -15.76
N ARG A 130 13.78 5.08 -16.04
CA ARG A 130 14.62 4.80 -17.22
C ARG A 130 15.83 5.75 -17.31
N LEU A 131 16.59 5.77 -16.22
CA LEU A 131 17.79 6.59 -16.07
C LEU A 131 19.03 5.98 -16.76
N ALA A 132 18.90 4.80 -17.38
CA ALA A 132 20.04 4.12 -17.98
C ALA A 132 20.57 4.91 -19.20
N THR A 133 19.70 5.65 -19.90
CA THR A 133 20.03 6.58 -20.98
C THR A 133 21.07 7.62 -20.62
N ASN A 134 21.08 8.08 -19.37
CA ASN A 134 22.05 9.07 -18.89
C ASN A 134 23.34 8.45 -18.35
N LEU A 135 23.34 7.14 -18.05
CA LEU A 135 24.42 6.47 -17.33
C LEU A 135 25.22 5.51 -18.23
N LEU A 136 24.59 4.94 -19.25
CA LEU A 136 25.21 4.01 -20.19
C LEU A 136 25.49 4.76 -21.50
N VAL A 137 26.70 5.31 -21.60
CA VAL A 137 27.26 5.87 -22.84
C VAL A 137 27.51 4.72 -23.81
N ASN A 138 26.49 4.27 -24.53
CA ASN A 138 26.67 3.28 -25.58
C ASN A 138 25.78 3.69 -26.77
N ASP A 139 26.40 4.15 -27.85
CA ASP A 139 25.77 4.79 -29.01
C ASP A 139 24.81 3.88 -29.81
N ASN A 140 24.74 2.59 -29.48
CA ASN A 140 23.97 1.58 -30.21
C ASN A 140 22.83 0.93 -29.41
N ALA A 141 22.57 1.37 -28.17
CA ALA A 141 21.40 0.87 -27.45
C ALA A 141 20.15 1.60 -27.96
N SER A 142 19.08 0.86 -28.23
CA SER A 142 17.75 1.43 -28.52
C SER A 142 17.15 1.89 -27.18
N ILE A 143 17.69 2.99 -26.64
CA ILE A 143 17.47 3.35 -25.24
C ILE A 143 16.07 3.95 -25.07
N LEU A 144 15.26 3.38 -24.17
CA LEU A 144 13.98 3.97 -23.83
C LEU A 144 14.18 5.35 -23.20
N SER A 145 13.37 6.33 -23.58
CA SER A 145 13.50 7.69 -23.06
C SER A 145 13.23 7.76 -21.56
N GLU A 146 14.05 8.56 -20.86
CA GLU A 146 13.83 8.89 -19.46
C GLU A 146 12.48 9.59 -19.29
N TYR A 147 11.82 9.36 -18.15
CA TYR A 147 10.59 10.08 -17.83
C TYR A 147 10.40 10.25 -16.33
N TYR A 148 9.75 11.35 -15.99
CA TYR A 148 9.43 11.69 -14.61
C TYR A 148 7.97 11.37 -14.33
N SER A 149 7.68 10.85 -13.15
CA SER A 149 6.32 10.62 -12.72
C SER A 149 6.12 11.04 -11.28
N GLY A 150 4.89 11.44 -10.96
CA GLY A 150 4.47 11.80 -9.61
C GLY A 150 3.03 11.40 -9.38
N TYR A 151 2.68 11.17 -8.12
CA TYR A 151 1.30 10.94 -7.73
C TYR A 151 1.02 11.52 -6.35
N ALA A 152 -0.25 11.83 -6.12
CA ALA A 152 -0.80 12.19 -4.82
C ALA A 152 -2.13 11.47 -4.61
N ALA A 153 -2.37 11.00 -3.39
CA ALA A 153 -3.63 10.37 -3.01
C ALA A 153 -4.05 10.84 -1.62
N GLY A 154 -5.31 11.25 -1.47
CA GLY A 154 -5.92 11.55 -0.17
C GLY A 154 -6.48 10.28 0.47
N LEU A 155 -6.48 10.17 1.78
CA LEU A 155 -7.06 9.06 2.54
C LEU A 155 -8.05 9.65 3.55
N ILE A 156 -9.29 9.81 3.12
CA ILE A 156 -10.32 10.53 3.89
C ILE A 156 -11.22 9.51 4.59
N PRO A 157 -11.11 9.33 5.92
CA PRO A 157 -12.02 8.47 6.66
C PRO A 157 -13.41 9.10 6.73
N ILE A 158 -14.41 8.38 6.26
CA ILE A 158 -15.82 8.77 6.40
C ILE A 158 -16.58 7.70 7.20
N ARG A 159 -17.81 8.01 7.60
CA ARG A 159 -18.63 7.12 8.45
C ARG A 159 -17.87 6.60 9.68
N GLY A 160 -17.24 7.49 10.44
CA GLY A 160 -16.51 7.09 11.65
C GLY A 160 -15.24 6.26 11.39
N GLY A 161 -14.72 6.26 10.16
CA GLY A 161 -13.49 5.57 9.75
C GLY A 161 -13.70 4.12 9.33
N ASP A 162 -14.95 3.67 9.18
CA ASP A 162 -15.25 2.37 8.56
C ASP A 162 -15.12 2.41 7.03
N ASP A 163 -15.32 3.58 6.43
CA ASP A 163 -15.15 3.78 4.99
C ASP A 163 -14.01 4.77 4.71
N ILE A 164 -13.42 4.62 3.52
CA ILE A 164 -12.32 5.47 3.07
C ILE A 164 -12.65 5.99 1.68
N LEU A 165 -12.59 7.31 1.52
CA LEU A 165 -12.62 7.99 0.23
C LEU A 165 -11.19 8.37 -0.16
N GLU A 166 -10.77 7.95 -1.34
CA GLU A 166 -9.42 8.09 -1.87
C GLU A 166 -9.45 8.86 -3.20
N PRO A 167 -9.40 10.21 -3.18
CA PRO A 167 -9.10 10.98 -4.36
C PRO A 167 -7.63 10.80 -4.74
N THR A 168 -7.35 10.66 -6.03
CA THR A 168 -6.03 10.34 -6.58
C THR A 168 -5.72 11.26 -7.75
N PHE A 169 -4.45 11.60 -7.90
CA PHE A 169 -3.93 12.35 -9.03
C PHE A 169 -2.56 11.79 -9.39
N THR A 170 -2.31 11.56 -10.66
CA THR A 170 -1.04 11.08 -11.20
C THR A 170 -0.63 11.96 -12.37
N PHE A 171 0.67 12.24 -12.47
CA PHE A 171 1.27 13.01 -13.53
C PHE A 171 2.51 12.26 -14.06
N ARG A 172 2.69 12.28 -15.38
CA ARG A 172 3.82 11.66 -16.08
C ARG A 172 4.31 12.63 -17.14
N LYS A 173 5.61 12.89 -17.17
CA LYS A 173 6.29 13.72 -18.18
C LYS A 173 7.29 12.85 -18.92
N PHE A 174 6.96 12.51 -20.16
CA PHE A 174 7.79 11.67 -21.05
C PHE A 174 8.81 12.48 -21.85
N SER A 175 8.47 13.72 -22.19
CA SER A 175 9.36 14.68 -22.85
C SER A 175 8.90 16.09 -22.55
N ASP A 176 9.55 17.11 -23.11
CA ASP A 176 9.14 18.50 -22.94
C ASP A 176 7.78 18.84 -23.56
N VAL A 177 7.31 18.02 -24.49
CA VAL A 177 6.02 18.22 -25.19
C VAL A 177 5.00 17.13 -24.88
N ASN A 178 5.42 16.00 -24.30
CA ASN A 178 4.54 14.87 -24.03
C ASN A 178 4.39 14.64 -22.52
N GLU A 179 3.29 15.15 -21.98
CA GLU A 179 2.87 14.93 -20.60
C GLU A 179 1.48 14.30 -20.55
N THR A 180 1.22 13.58 -19.47
CA THR A 180 -0.05 12.89 -19.24
C THR A 180 -0.43 13.00 -17.78
N TRP A 181 -1.67 13.37 -17.51
CA TRP A 181 -2.25 13.33 -16.17
C TRP A 181 -3.47 12.43 -16.08
N ASP A 182 -3.74 11.94 -14.87
CA ASP A 182 -4.86 11.07 -14.51
C ASP A 182 -5.40 11.53 -13.15
N ALA A 183 -6.71 11.67 -13.03
CA ALA A 183 -7.39 12.02 -11.80
C ALA A 183 -8.52 11.03 -11.53
N GLY A 184 -8.62 10.53 -10.30
CA GLY A 184 -9.63 9.55 -9.94
C GLY A 184 -10.12 9.66 -8.52
N ILE A 185 -11.22 8.99 -8.24
CA ILE A 185 -11.80 8.91 -6.90
C ILE A 185 -12.29 7.49 -6.64
N TYR A 186 -11.87 6.94 -5.51
CA TYR A 186 -12.20 5.58 -5.11
C TYR A 186 -12.82 5.59 -3.72
N TYR A 187 -13.90 4.85 -3.55
CA TYR A 187 -14.60 4.67 -2.29
C TYR A 187 -14.50 3.21 -1.87
N THR A 188 -13.95 2.99 -0.68
CA THR A 188 -13.89 1.67 -0.04
C THR A 188 -14.91 1.60 1.09
N TYR A 189 -15.92 0.76 0.93
CA TYR A 189 -16.94 0.48 1.94
C TYR A 189 -16.48 -0.66 2.85
N ASN A 190 -16.34 -0.37 4.15
CA ASN A 190 -16.02 -1.34 5.21
C ASN A 190 -14.87 -2.32 4.87
N ASN A 191 -13.87 -1.85 4.12
CA ASN A 191 -12.75 -2.67 3.63
C ASN A 191 -13.18 -3.94 2.85
N LEU A 192 -14.38 -3.95 2.29
CA LEU A 192 -15.00 -5.11 1.62
C LEU A 192 -15.30 -4.81 0.16
N PHE A 193 -15.97 -3.69 -0.12
CA PHE A 193 -16.31 -3.26 -1.48
C PHE A 193 -15.49 -2.04 -1.86
N LEU A 194 -14.97 -2.02 -3.07
CA LEU A 194 -14.29 -0.90 -3.69
C LEU A 194 -15.11 -0.48 -4.91
N LEU A 195 -15.38 0.80 -5.04
CA LEU A 195 -15.98 1.39 -6.24
C LEU A 195 -15.24 2.67 -6.55
N GLY A 196 -14.92 2.93 -7.80
CA GLY A 196 -14.31 4.19 -8.16
C GLY A 196 -14.35 4.45 -9.66
N GLY A 197 -13.93 5.65 -10.00
CA GLY A 197 -13.73 6.05 -11.37
C GLY A 197 -12.52 6.95 -11.49
N SER A 198 -11.94 6.98 -12.68
CA SER A 198 -10.83 7.87 -13.02
C SER A 198 -10.99 8.40 -14.44
N MET A 199 -10.35 9.52 -14.70
CA MET A 199 -10.30 10.16 -15.99
C MET A 199 -8.84 10.51 -16.28
N ARG A 200 -8.40 10.10 -17.46
CA ARG A 200 -7.07 10.39 -17.98
C ARG A 200 -7.16 11.40 -19.11
N GLN A 201 -6.12 12.22 -19.24
CA GLN A 201 -5.94 13.11 -20.36
C GLN A 201 -6.17 12.38 -21.70
N GLY A 202 -6.89 13.01 -22.61
CA GLY A 202 -7.40 12.37 -23.83
C GLY A 202 -8.80 11.77 -23.69
N ASP A 203 -9.60 12.27 -22.73
CA ASP A 203 -11.00 11.90 -22.49
C ASP A 203 -11.24 10.41 -22.27
N ILE A 204 -10.29 9.74 -21.61
CA ILE A 204 -10.38 8.33 -21.28
C ILE A 204 -10.98 8.19 -19.88
N ILE A 205 -12.15 7.57 -19.78
CA ILE A 205 -12.85 7.33 -18.53
C ILE A 205 -12.68 5.86 -18.14
N ASN A 206 -12.33 5.61 -16.88
CA ASN A 206 -12.24 4.28 -16.31
C ASN A 206 -13.19 4.15 -15.12
N LEU A 207 -13.93 3.05 -15.07
CA LEU A 207 -14.78 2.65 -13.95
C LEU A 207 -14.23 1.36 -13.36
N THR A 208 -14.10 1.32 -12.04
CA THR A 208 -13.56 0.17 -11.30
C THR A 208 -14.52 -0.24 -10.20
N ALA A 209 -14.77 -1.54 -10.09
CA ALA A 209 -15.47 -2.15 -8.98
C ALA A 209 -14.65 -3.34 -8.45
N GLY A 210 -14.67 -3.57 -7.14
CA GLY A 210 -13.99 -4.69 -6.53
C GLY A 210 -14.65 -5.16 -5.24
N ILE A 211 -14.45 -6.43 -4.93
CA ILE A 211 -15.02 -7.08 -3.75
C ILE A 211 -13.97 -8.01 -3.12
N LYS A 212 -13.86 -7.96 -1.80
CA LYS A 212 -13.10 -8.97 -1.06
C LYS A 212 -13.96 -10.21 -0.85
N ILE A 213 -13.74 -11.22 -1.68
CA ILE A 213 -14.42 -12.52 -1.58
C ILE A 213 -13.94 -13.34 -0.36
N ALA A 214 -12.74 -13.05 0.13
CA ALA A 214 -12.21 -13.60 1.37
C ALA A 214 -11.36 -12.55 2.09
N LYS A 215 -11.01 -12.81 3.37
CA LYS A 215 -10.23 -11.88 4.21
C LYS A 215 -8.94 -11.35 3.55
N LYS A 216 -8.38 -12.12 2.62
CA LYS A 216 -7.11 -11.88 1.94
C LYS A 216 -7.22 -11.90 0.41
N VAL A 217 -8.43 -12.01 -0.13
CA VAL A 217 -8.63 -12.19 -1.58
C VAL A 217 -9.59 -11.12 -2.08
N LEU A 218 -9.12 -10.29 -3.01
CA LEU A 218 -9.90 -9.26 -3.68
C LEU A 218 -10.03 -9.63 -5.16
N LEU A 219 -11.27 -9.60 -5.65
CA LEU A 219 -11.59 -9.68 -7.07
C LEU A 219 -12.02 -8.29 -7.53
N GLY A 220 -11.43 -7.80 -8.60
CA GLY A 220 -11.70 -6.50 -9.20
C GLY A 220 -12.06 -6.65 -10.67
N TYR A 221 -12.89 -5.73 -11.14
CA TYR A 221 -13.21 -5.54 -12.53
C TYR A 221 -13.13 -4.06 -12.86
N SER A 222 -12.43 -3.75 -13.95
CA SER A 222 -12.27 -2.38 -14.44
C SER A 222 -12.68 -2.32 -15.91
N HIS A 223 -13.32 -1.22 -16.27
CA HIS A 223 -13.79 -0.95 -17.62
C HIS A 223 -13.33 0.45 -18.05
N GLU A 224 -12.67 0.53 -19.18
CA GLU A 224 -12.12 1.77 -19.74
C GLU A 224 -12.79 2.07 -21.07
N MET A 225 -13.20 3.33 -21.21
CA MET A 225 -13.90 3.86 -22.37
C MET A 225 -13.22 5.15 -22.80
N MET A 226 -13.04 5.33 -24.10
CA MET A 226 -12.49 6.57 -24.67
C MET A 226 -13.66 7.42 -25.17
N ASN A 227 -13.85 8.62 -24.64
CA ASN A 227 -14.85 9.55 -25.14
C ASN A 227 -14.26 10.33 -26.32
N GLY A 228 -14.79 10.13 -27.52
CA GLY A 228 -14.36 10.81 -28.74
C GLY A 228 -14.57 9.95 -29.99
N ASN A 229 -14.31 10.51 -31.18
CA ASN A 229 -14.55 9.83 -32.47
C ASN A 229 -13.75 8.53 -32.63
N LEU A 230 -12.57 8.40 -32.00
CA LEU A 230 -11.84 7.13 -32.00
C LEU A 230 -12.54 6.06 -31.15
N GLY A 231 -13.20 6.44 -30.06
CA GLY A 231 -13.78 5.51 -29.09
C GLY A 231 -14.92 4.65 -29.65
N SER A 232 -15.70 5.16 -30.61
CA SER A 232 -16.72 4.37 -31.32
C SER A 232 -16.11 3.24 -32.14
N ASP A 233 -14.93 3.49 -32.70
CA ASP A 233 -14.32 2.62 -33.69
C ASP A 233 -13.47 1.53 -33.01
N VAL A 234 -12.70 1.89 -31.98
CA VAL A 234 -11.87 0.92 -31.25
C VAL A 234 -12.64 0.17 -30.15
N GLY A 235 -13.72 0.72 -29.64
CA GLY A 235 -14.51 0.13 -28.56
C GLY A 235 -13.86 0.28 -27.18
N SER A 236 -14.26 -0.59 -26.25
CA SER A 236 -13.91 -0.48 -24.82
C SER A 236 -12.84 -1.48 -24.41
N SER A 237 -12.17 -1.23 -23.28
CA SER A 237 -11.21 -2.15 -22.68
C SER A 237 -11.72 -2.66 -21.33
N SER A 238 -11.53 -3.94 -21.05
CA SER A 238 -11.96 -4.55 -19.80
C SER A 238 -10.82 -5.32 -19.15
N GLU A 239 -10.73 -5.21 -17.83
CA GLU A 239 -9.70 -5.85 -17.02
C GLU A 239 -10.33 -6.58 -15.84
N ILE A 240 -9.88 -7.82 -15.62
CA ILE A 240 -10.19 -8.59 -14.41
C ILE A 240 -8.91 -8.68 -13.59
N THR A 241 -9.01 -8.32 -12.31
CA THR A 241 -7.90 -8.36 -11.37
C THR A 241 -8.21 -9.29 -10.20
N LEU A 242 -7.28 -10.19 -9.88
CA LEU A 242 -7.28 -10.99 -8.67
C LEU A 242 -6.08 -10.59 -7.81
N ARG A 243 -6.33 -10.22 -6.55
CA ARG A 243 -5.29 -9.82 -5.60
C ARG A 243 -5.36 -10.64 -4.33
N LEU A 244 -4.19 -11.15 -3.91
CA LEU A 244 -3.98 -11.95 -2.72
C LEU A 244 -3.09 -11.19 -1.74
N ASP A 245 -3.64 -10.84 -0.57
CA ASP A 245 -2.96 -10.06 0.46
C ASP A 245 -2.39 -10.93 1.59
N PHE A 246 -1.17 -10.64 2.02
CA PHE A 246 -0.49 -11.32 3.12
C PHE A 246 0.44 -10.37 3.88
N ASN A 247 0.92 -10.80 5.05
CA ASN A 247 1.86 -10.06 5.89
C ASN A 247 1.45 -8.58 6.13
N ASP A 248 0.15 -8.35 6.38
CA ASP A 248 -0.41 -7.01 6.56
C ASP A 248 -0.10 -6.47 7.96
N ARG A 249 0.54 -5.31 8.02
CA ARG A 249 0.52 -4.46 9.21
C ARG A 249 -0.77 -3.67 9.20
N ASN A 250 -1.91 -4.28 9.53
CA ASN A 250 -3.27 -3.72 9.46
C ASN A 250 -3.35 -2.20 9.72
N TYR A 251 -2.98 -1.40 8.72
CA TYR A 251 -2.74 0.03 8.89
C TYR A 251 -4.09 0.72 8.98
N GLN A 252 -5.01 0.27 8.13
CA GLN A 252 -6.40 0.69 8.12
C GLN A 252 -7.10 0.36 9.44
N GLU A 253 -6.86 -0.80 10.05
CA GLU A 253 -7.51 -1.14 11.32
C GLU A 253 -7.00 -0.28 12.48
N ARG A 254 -5.68 -0.09 12.58
CA ARG A 254 -5.09 0.79 13.59
C ARG A 254 -5.57 2.23 13.41
N PHE A 255 -5.49 2.74 12.18
CA PHE A 255 -6.00 4.05 11.82
C PHE A 255 -7.47 4.24 12.20
N ARG A 256 -8.31 3.23 11.93
CA ARG A 256 -9.73 3.22 12.29
C ARG A 256 -9.94 3.22 13.80
N GLN A 257 -9.21 2.39 14.55
CA GLN A 257 -9.30 2.37 16.02
C GLN A 257 -8.89 3.72 16.61
N ASP A 258 -7.78 4.28 16.15
CA ASP A 258 -7.27 5.56 16.63
C ASP A 258 -8.21 6.72 16.25
N TYR A 259 -8.84 6.65 15.07
CA TYR A 259 -9.85 7.61 14.64
C TYR A 259 -11.09 7.54 15.54
N LYS A 260 -11.63 6.34 15.80
CA LYS A 260 -12.76 6.12 16.71
C LYS A 260 -12.45 6.60 18.13
N ASN A 261 -11.25 6.33 18.63
CA ASN A 261 -10.79 6.81 19.94
C ASN A 261 -10.74 8.35 19.99
N SER A 262 -10.23 9.00 18.95
CA SER A 262 -10.18 10.46 18.85
C SER A 262 -11.58 11.11 18.81
N LEU A 263 -12.51 10.52 18.06
CA LEU A 263 -13.91 10.98 18.02
C LEU A 263 -14.61 10.79 19.37
N ALA A 264 -14.39 9.65 20.03
CA ALA A 264 -14.92 9.39 21.37
C ALA A 264 -14.38 10.40 22.39
N PHE A 265 -13.08 10.72 22.34
CA PHE A 265 -12.48 11.75 23.17
C PHE A 265 -13.10 13.13 22.90
N ARG A 266 -13.25 13.53 21.63
CA ARG A 266 -13.89 14.79 21.25
C ARG A 266 -15.34 14.88 21.74
N ARG A 267 -16.12 13.81 21.63
CA ARG A 267 -17.48 13.74 22.17
C ARG A 267 -17.50 13.89 23.70
N LYS A 268 -16.56 13.25 24.41
CA LYS A 268 -16.41 13.38 25.87
C LYS A 268 -16.02 14.80 26.30
N THR A 269 -15.09 15.46 25.60
CA THR A 269 -14.70 16.84 25.94
C THR A 269 -15.81 17.84 25.63
N LEU A 270 -16.52 17.70 24.49
CA LEU A 270 -17.66 18.54 24.15
C LEU A 270 -18.83 18.37 25.12
N SER A 271 -19.18 17.13 25.49
CA SER A 271 -20.23 16.88 26.48
C SER A 271 -19.84 17.37 27.89
N SER A 272 -18.55 17.30 28.25
CA SER A 272 -18.04 17.84 29.51
C SER A 272 -18.05 19.37 29.53
N ALA A 273 -17.73 20.01 28.40
CA ALA A 273 -17.83 21.46 28.22
C ALA A 273 -19.29 21.94 28.23
N ALA A 274 -20.19 21.22 27.55
CA ALA A 274 -21.63 21.49 27.58
C ALA A 274 -22.21 21.33 29.00
N LYS A 275 -21.83 20.28 29.73
CA LYS A 275 -22.19 20.11 31.15
C LYS A 275 -21.63 21.22 32.03
N LYS A 276 -20.45 21.77 31.73
CA LYS A 276 -19.87 22.90 32.47
C LYS A 276 -20.64 24.20 32.23
N ASN A 277 -21.14 24.43 31.02
CA ASN A 277 -21.96 25.59 30.67
C ASN A 277 -23.43 25.48 31.14
N GLN A 278 -23.93 24.27 31.38
CA GLN A 278 -25.25 24.03 31.99
C GLN A 278 -25.25 24.10 33.53
N ILE A 279 -24.09 24.32 34.17
CA ILE A 279 -24.07 24.75 35.56
C ILE A 279 -24.49 26.22 35.57
N GLY A 280 -25.82 26.46 35.51
CA GLY A 280 -26.40 27.76 35.85
C GLY A 280 -25.78 28.27 37.14
N ALA A 281 -25.54 29.59 37.18
CA ALA A 281 -24.84 30.29 38.26
C ALA A 281 -25.08 29.60 39.61
N LYS A 282 -24.05 28.90 40.11
CA LYS A 282 -24.15 28.20 41.40
C LYS A 282 -24.61 29.22 42.43
N GLY A 283 -25.82 29.07 42.95
CA GLY A 283 -26.31 29.94 44.01
C GLY A 283 -25.28 30.01 45.16
N PRO A 284 -25.19 31.14 45.89
CA PRO A 284 -24.11 31.42 46.84
C PRO A 284 -23.81 30.28 47.83
N LYS A 285 -24.83 29.49 48.20
CA LYS A 285 -24.73 28.32 49.09
C LYS A 285 -23.92 27.17 48.48
N ALA A 286 -24.04 26.90 47.18
CA ALA A 286 -23.28 25.86 46.48
C ALA A 286 -21.81 26.26 46.29
N PHE A 287 -21.53 27.56 46.16
CA PHE A 287 -20.17 28.10 46.12
C PHE A 287 -19.47 27.93 47.47
N LYS A 288 -20.13 28.33 48.58
CA LYS A 288 -19.60 28.12 49.95
C LYS A 288 -19.30 26.65 50.26
N LYS A 289 -20.17 25.71 49.84
CA LYS A 289 -19.95 24.27 50.06
C LYS A 289 -18.76 23.72 49.26
N SER A 290 -18.57 24.20 48.03
CA SER A 290 -17.41 23.87 47.19
C SER A 290 -16.11 24.46 47.73
N GLN A 291 -16.15 25.69 48.24
CA GLN A 291 -15.00 26.38 48.85
C GLN A 291 -14.59 25.71 50.16
N LYS A 292 -15.56 25.31 51.01
CA LYS A 292 -15.33 24.55 52.24
C LYS A 292 -14.75 23.16 51.96
N LYS A 293 -15.20 22.47 50.90
CA LYS A 293 -14.59 21.20 50.45
C LYS A 293 -13.15 21.39 49.94
N ARG A 294 -12.85 22.49 49.25
CA ARG A 294 -11.49 22.79 48.78
C ARG A 294 -10.56 23.12 49.95
N LEU A 295 -11.00 23.95 50.90
CA LEU A 295 -10.28 24.27 52.13
C LEU A 295 -10.00 23.02 52.97
N ASN A 296 -10.98 22.13 53.12
CA ASN A 296 -10.80 20.87 53.86
C ASN A 296 -9.86 19.87 53.14
N ASN A 297 -9.62 20.04 51.83
CA ASN A 297 -8.68 19.23 51.05
C ASN A 297 -7.29 19.89 50.88
N VAL A 298 -7.06 21.07 51.47
CA VAL A 298 -5.71 21.65 51.59
C VAL A 298 -4.98 20.94 52.73
N LYS A 299 -4.51 19.73 52.44
CA LYS A 299 -3.51 19.06 53.25
C LYS A 299 -2.22 19.90 53.21
N SER A 300 -1.71 20.31 54.37
CA SER A 300 -0.47 21.09 54.50
C SER A 300 0.69 20.38 53.78
N PRO A 301 1.66 21.11 53.20
CA PRO A 301 2.81 20.51 52.50
C PRO A 301 3.54 19.43 53.31
N SER A 302 3.55 19.54 54.65
CA SER A 302 4.18 18.55 55.55
C SER A 302 3.45 17.20 55.60
N SER A 303 2.13 17.16 55.36
CA SER A 303 1.38 15.89 55.36
C SER A 303 1.62 15.02 54.11
N ARG A 304 2.14 15.62 53.03
CA ARG A 304 2.55 14.90 51.80
C ARG A 304 3.88 14.17 51.98
N TYR A 305 4.77 14.67 52.84
CA TYR A 305 6.05 14.04 53.14
C TYR A 305 5.91 12.81 54.05
N ASN A 306 4.99 12.84 55.02
CA ASN A 306 4.78 11.72 55.93
C ASN A 306 4.03 10.52 55.32
N SER A 307 3.50 10.64 54.09
CA SER A 307 2.78 9.54 53.41
C SER A 307 3.63 8.72 52.44
N THR A 308 4.95 8.95 52.36
CA THR A 308 5.82 8.02 51.62
C THR A 308 5.92 6.71 52.39
N LYS A 309 5.08 5.72 52.02
CA LYS A 309 5.30 4.32 52.35
C LYS A 309 6.77 4.00 52.06
N LYS A 310 7.51 3.57 53.09
CA LYS A 310 8.86 3.03 52.97
C LYS A 310 8.90 2.06 51.79
N LEU A 311 9.70 2.38 50.77
CA LEU A 311 10.07 1.44 49.72
C LEU A 311 10.59 0.17 50.39
N SER A 312 9.88 -0.93 50.21
CA SER A 312 10.29 -2.24 50.71
C SER A 312 11.67 -2.58 50.16
N ARG A 313 12.66 -2.69 51.06
CA ARG A 313 13.99 -3.23 50.76
C ARG A 313 13.82 -4.56 50.03
N VAL A 314 14.28 -4.61 48.78
CA VAL A 314 14.44 -5.86 48.03
C VAL A 314 15.42 -6.74 48.84
N LYS A 315 14.93 -7.86 49.37
CA LYS A 315 15.81 -8.89 49.94
C LYS A 315 16.59 -9.52 48.79
N HIS A 316 17.90 -9.28 48.73
CA HIS A 316 18.80 -10.06 47.89
C HIS A 316 18.72 -11.54 48.30
N LYS A 317 18.17 -12.40 47.43
CA LYS A 317 18.35 -13.85 47.53
C LYS A 317 19.80 -14.17 47.13
N LYS A 318 20.58 -14.68 48.08
CA LYS A 318 21.89 -15.30 47.84
C LYS A 318 21.71 -16.43 46.82
N PHE A 319 22.53 -16.43 45.77
CA PHE A 319 22.69 -17.55 44.85
C PHE A 319 23.29 -18.72 45.62
N ASP A 320 22.50 -19.77 45.85
CA ASP A 320 23.00 -21.03 46.39
C ASP A 320 23.19 -22.03 45.24
N ASN A 321 24.45 -22.33 44.99
CA ASN A 321 24.95 -23.06 43.83
C ASN A 321 24.86 -24.56 44.12
N LYS A 322 23.73 -25.21 43.81
CA LYS A 322 23.60 -26.68 43.90
C LYS A 322 23.26 -27.31 42.55
N LYS A 323 24.32 -27.86 41.95
CA LYS A 323 24.38 -28.89 40.89
C LYS A 323 23.09 -29.73 40.81
N LYS A 324 22.35 -29.64 39.69
CA LYS A 324 21.36 -30.65 39.32
C LYS A 324 21.82 -31.43 38.09
N ARG A 325 21.81 -32.74 38.31
CA ARG A 325 22.39 -33.85 37.56
C ARG A 325 21.66 -34.08 36.22
N LYS A 326 22.42 -34.62 35.27
CA LYS A 326 22.01 -35.13 33.95
C LYS A 326 20.71 -35.96 34.02
N LYS A 327 19.78 -35.73 33.10
CA LYS A 327 18.62 -36.62 32.85
C LYS A 327 19.04 -37.73 31.88
N ASN A 328 18.93 -38.97 32.33
CA ASN A 328 19.12 -40.19 31.54
C ASN A 328 17.94 -40.40 30.57
N TYR A 329 18.25 -40.66 29.30
CA TYR A 329 17.32 -41.21 28.32
C TYR A 329 17.09 -42.71 28.61
N LYS A 330 15.85 -43.10 28.91
CA LYS A 330 15.44 -44.52 28.93
C LYS A 330 14.95 -44.91 27.53
N ARG A 331 15.69 -45.81 26.88
CA ARG A 331 15.26 -46.62 25.73
C ARG A 331 14.15 -47.57 26.19
N ASN A 332 13.02 -47.59 25.49
CA ASN A 332 12.03 -48.68 25.60
C ASN A 332 12.03 -49.47 24.29
N HIS A 333 12.48 -50.73 24.38
CA HIS A 333 12.23 -51.77 23.38
C HIS A 333 10.77 -52.22 23.46
N ARG A 334 10.08 -52.31 22.33
CA ARG A 334 8.97 -53.26 22.15
C ARG A 334 9.13 -54.03 20.85
N LYS A 335 9.01 -55.35 21.01
CA LYS A 335 9.30 -56.43 20.07
C LYS A 335 8.24 -56.53 18.97
N ARG A 336 8.70 -56.89 17.77
CA ARG A 336 7.92 -57.56 16.71
C ARG A 336 7.45 -58.93 17.20
N ARG A 337 6.22 -59.32 16.86
CA ARG A 337 5.82 -60.72 16.68
C ARG A 337 4.92 -60.81 15.44
N TYR A 338 5.31 -61.71 14.55
CA TYR A 338 4.55 -62.18 13.40
C TYR A 338 3.30 -62.93 13.86
N ARG A 339 2.19 -62.73 13.14
CA ARG A 339 1.36 -63.78 12.55
C ARG A 339 0.49 -63.18 11.46
#